data_AF-A0A034W8T6-F1
#
_entry.id   AF-A0A034W8T6-F1
#
_cell.length_a   1.000
_cell.length_b   1.000
_cell.length_c   1.000
_cell.angle_alpha   90.00
_cell.angle_beta   90.00
_cell.angle_gamma   90.00
#
_symmetry.space_group_name_H-M   'P 1'
#
loop_
_entity.id
_entity.type
_entity.pdbx_description
1 polymer ?
#
loop_
_entity_poly.entity_id
_entity_poly.type
_entity_poly.pdbx_seq_one_letter_code
_entity_poly.pdbx_strand_id
1 'polypeptide(L)'
;MKLAVFALVLGLCLAVNAAVVDYSLEDEEVIEFSPAELPDAITDAYLFGGVFGILKPTIKTGLRTLKGVHCTIERVISIRTAGLDFIQAFKDCNSAAFKDLNNVINQVQTVINTCNDIINLNDNVCNNADYNAETDANTKTSKSCFSKLVSKMITLKKQVGKTITLSKKLSSTPGAYGACNVDAVNDLLSVFTGFRTFVVQCSKLTS
;
A
#
# COMPACT_ATOMS: atom_id res chain seq x y z
N MET A 1 -16.37 69.21 -5.56
CA MET A 1 -17.03 69.17 -6.89
C MET A 1 -16.04 68.49 -7.83
N LYS A 2 -16.23 67.33 -8.44
CA LYS A 2 -17.41 66.57 -8.89
C LYS A 2 -17.17 65.07 -8.64
N LEU A 3 -18.18 64.40 -8.06
CA LEU A 3 -18.33 62.95 -7.98
C LEU A 3 -19.36 62.55 -9.04
N ALA A 4 -19.05 61.56 -9.88
CA ALA A 4 -19.95 60.95 -10.87
C ALA A 4 -19.14 59.93 -11.70
N VAL A 5 -19.53 58.69 -12.02
CA VAL A 5 -20.69 57.84 -11.72
C VAL A 5 -20.22 56.42 -12.11
N PHE A 6 -20.31 55.43 -11.21
CA PHE A 6 -20.42 54.02 -11.60
C PHE A 6 -21.92 53.67 -11.53
N ALA A 7 -22.54 53.40 -12.68
CA ALA A 7 -23.90 52.89 -12.81
C ALA A 7 -23.81 51.38 -13.11
N LEU A 8 -24.24 50.51 -12.21
CA LEU A 8 -25.61 49.97 -12.09
C LEU A 8 -26.05 49.11 -13.29
N VAL A 9 -25.93 47.79 -13.12
CA VAL A 9 -26.97 46.85 -13.54
C VAL A 9 -27.31 45.99 -12.32
N LEU A 10 -28.32 46.46 -11.57
CA LEU A 10 -29.10 45.66 -10.63
C LEU A 10 -30.23 44.99 -11.42
N GLY A 11 -30.60 43.76 -11.02
CA GLY A 11 -32.00 43.37 -11.08
C GLY A 11 -32.28 41.89 -11.35
N LEU A 12 -32.91 41.28 -10.34
CA LEU A 12 -33.78 40.08 -10.37
C LEU A 12 -33.06 38.72 -10.38
N CYS A 13 -33.34 37.75 -9.51
CA CYS A 13 -34.49 37.53 -8.61
C CYS A 13 -34.08 36.70 -7.37
N LEU A 14 -34.73 36.99 -6.25
CA LEU A 14 -34.81 36.12 -5.08
C LEU A 14 -35.71 34.91 -5.41
N ALA A 15 -35.21 33.70 -5.12
CA ALA A 15 -36.04 32.57 -4.71
C ALA A 15 -35.13 31.57 -3.96
N VAL A 16 -35.25 31.57 -2.64
CA VAL A 16 -34.79 30.47 -1.79
C VAL A 16 -35.69 29.28 -2.10
N ASN A 17 -35.14 28.28 -2.76
CA ASN A 17 -35.64 26.92 -2.64
C ASN A 17 -34.66 26.16 -1.76
N ALA A 18 -35.15 25.70 -0.62
CA ALA A 18 -34.53 24.67 0.18
C ALA A 18 -34.40 23.41 -0.69
N ALA A 19 -33.24 23.21 -1.30
CA ALA A 19 -32.78 21.88 -1.61
C ALA A 19 -31.92 21.45 -0.42
N VAL A 20 -32.52 20.61 0.42
CA VAL A 20 -31.74 19.64 1.19
C VAL A 20 -30.91 18.90 0.15
N VAL A 21 -29.65 19.29 -0.03
CA VAL A 21 -28.69 18.48 -0.75
C VAL A 21 -28.41 17.34 0.20
N ASP A 22 -29.24 16.31 0.06
CA ASP A 22 -28.96 14.98 0.53
C ASP A 22 -27.57 14.62 0.00
N TYR A 23 -26.58 14.63 0.87
CA TYR A 23 -25.32 13.94 0.63
C TYR A 23 -25.66 12.45 0.68
N SER A 24 -26.35 11.98 -0.36
CA SER A 24 -26.36 10.57 -0.70
C SER A 24 -24.90 10.24 -0.98
N LEU A 25 -24.29 9.57 0.00
CA LEU A 25 -23.11 8.74 -0.18
C LEU A 25 -23.51 7.74 -1.27
N GLU A 26 -23.27 8.09 -2.52
CA GLU A 26 -23.24 7.11 -3.59
C GLU A 26 -22.18 6.09 -3.16
N ASP A 27 -22.66 4.89 -2.86
CA ASP A 27 -21.85 3.73 -2.52
C ASP A 27 -20.64 3.70 -3.45
N GLU A 28 -19.47 3.98 -2.88
CA GLU A 28 -18.20 3.69 -3.54
C GLU A 28 -18.18 2.18 -3.66
N GLU A 29 -18.65 1.67 -4.81
CA GLU A 29 -18.61 0.26 -5.16
C GLU A 29 -17.19 -0.22 -4.88
N VAL A 30 -17.08 -1.00 -3.80
CA VAL A 30 -15.88 -1.75 -3.48
C VAL A 30 -15.75 -2.75 -4.61
N ILE A 31 -15.00 -2.39 -5.65
CA ILE A 31 -14.75 -3.28 -6.77
C ILE A 31 -14.04 -4.52 -6.20
N GLU A 32 -14.80 -5.58 -5.98
CA GLU A 32 -14.32 -6.88 -5.56
C GLU A 32 -13.66 -7.53 -6.77
N PHE A 33 -12.36 -7.28 -6.94
CA PHE A 33 -11.64 -7.72 -8.13
C PHE A 33 -11.26 -9.19 -8.01
N SER A 34 -11.80 -10.01 -8.92
CA SER A 34 -11.37 -11.39 -9.14
C SER A 34 -9.90 -11.41 -9.59
N PRO A 35 -9.03 -12.23 -8.97
CA PRO A 35 -7.61 -12.35 -9.33
C PRO A 35 -7.35 -12.71 -10.81
N ALA A 36 -8.36 -13.21 -11.54
CA ALA A 36 -8.24 -13.77 -12.87
C ALA A 36 -8.17 -12.72 -14.02
N GLU A 37 -8.55 -11.47 -13.79
CA GLU A 37 -8.62 -10.42 -14.84
C GLU A 37 -7.47 -9.39 -14.77
N LEU A 38 -6.49 -9.63 -13.90
CA LEU A 38 -5.42 -8.69 -13.55
C LEU A 38 -4.17 -8.59 -14.48
N PRO A 39 -3.92 -9.42 -15.51
CA PRO A 39 -2.61 -9.42 -16.16
C PRO A 39 -2.35 -8.18 -17.04
N ASP A 40 -3.37 -7.64 -17.73
CA ASP A 40 -3.13 -6.68 -18.83
C ASP A 40 -3.25 -5.18 -18.51
N ALA A 41 -3.78 -4.76 -17.34
CA ALA A 41 -4.15 -3.36 -17.10
C ALA A 41 -3.47 -2.66 -15.89
N ILE A 42 -2.38 -3.19 -15.36
CA ILE A 42 -1.65 -2.54 -14.25
C ILE A 42 -0.56 -1.63 -14.85
N THR A 43 -0.92 -0.39 -15.15
CA THR A 43 0.02 0.66 -15.58
C THR A 43 0.72 1.33 -14.38
N ASP A 44 1.82 2.07 -14.60
CA ASP A 44 2.43 2.89 -13.55
C ASP A 44 1.46 3.97 -13.02
N ALA A 45 0.50 4.41 -13.85
CA ALA A 45 -0.62 5.24 -13.40
C ALA A 45 -1.55 4.48 -12.45
N TYR A 46 -1.75 3.17 -12.64
CA TYR A 46 -2.51 2.31 -11.71
C TYR A 46 -1.74 2.05 -10.39
N LEU A 47 -0.43 1.79 -10.44
CA LEU A 47 0.42 1.51 -9.27
C LEU A 47 0.89 2.74 -8.50
N PHE A 48 1.00 3.92 -9.12
CA PHE A 48 1.54 5.12 -8.47
C PHE A 48 0.58 6.33 -8.51
N GLY A 49 -0.37 6.36 -9.46
CA GLY A 49 -1.44 7.35 -9.54
C GLY A 49 -2.82 6.87 -9.05
N GLY A 50 -3.08 5.56 -9.03
CA GLY A 50 -4.40 4.95 -8.76
C GLY A 50 -4.49 4.15 -7.45
N VAL A 51 -4.60 2.82 -7.55
CA VAL A 51 -4.76 1.81 -6.47
C VAL A 51 -3.91 2.07 -5.22
N PHE A 52 -2.69 2.54 -5.39
CA PHE A 52 -1.82 2.91 -4.29
C PHE A 52 -1.82 4.42 -3.99
N GLY A 53 -2.29 5.31 -4.86
CA GLY A 53 -2.43 6.76 -4.58
C GLY A 53 -3.23 7.04 -3.30
N ILE A 54 -4.32 6.30 -3.10
CA ILE A 54 -5.22 6.40 -1.92
C ILE A 54 -4.68 5.65 -0.69
N LEU A 55 -3.57 4.89 -0.80
CA LEU A 55 -3.10 4.08 0.33
C LEU A 55 -2.57 4.88 1.52
N LYS A 56 -2.13 6.13 1.32
CA LYS A 56 -1.53 6.92 2.41
C LYS A 56 -2.54 7.21 3.54
N PRO A 57 -3.76 7.72 3.29
CA PRO A 57 -4.77 7.84 4.34
C PRO A 57 -5.16 6.48 4.93
N THR A 58 -5.25 5.42 4.13
CA THR A 58 -5.57 4.07 4.60
C THR A 58 -4.52 3.52 5.58
N ILE A 59 -3.23 3.66 5.25
CA ILE A 59 -2.10 3.33 6.14
C ILE A 59 -2.23 4.13 7.44
N LYS A 60 -2.50 5.44 7.34
CA LYS A 60 -2.68 6.27 8.53
C LYS A 60 -3.84 5.78 9.39
N THR A 61 -4.97 5.40 8.80
CA THR A 61 -6.13 4.91 9.56
C THR A 61 -5.82 3.58 10.24
N GLY A 62 -5.23 2.62 9.53
CA GLY A 62 -4.86 1.31 10.09
C GLY A 62 -3.83 1.38 11.21
N LEU A 63 -3.02 2.44 11.29
CA LEU A 63 -2.03 2.57 12.35
C LEU A 63 -2.52 3.36 13.57
N ARG A 64 -3.79 3.78 13.63
CA ARG A 64 -4.34 4.60 14.74
C ARG A 64 -4.48 3.84 16.06
N THR A 65 -4.79 2.55 16.00
CA THR A 65 -5.00 1.67 17.15
C THR A 65 -3.98 0.54 17.15
N LEU A 66 -3.69 -0.04 18.32
CA LEU A 66 -2.77 -1.18 18.40
C LEU A 66 -3.31 -2.42 17.69
N LYS A 67 -4.63 -2.61 17.62
CA LYS A 67 -5.27 -3.64 16.79
C LYS A 67 -4.92 -3.51 15.31
N GLY A 68 -5.04 -2.30 14.77
CA GLY A 68 -4.71 -2.03 13.38
C GLY A 68 -3.20 -2.08 13.11
N VAL A 69 -2.36 -1.66 14.08
CA VAL A 69 -0.91 -1.85 14.04
C VAL A 69 -0.57 -3.34 13.97
N HIS A 70 -1.10 -4.16 14.88
CA HIS A 70 -0.87 -5.60 14.91
C HIS A 70 -1.25 -6.26 13.57
N CYS A 71 -2.47 -6.02 13.08
CA CYS A 71 -2.90 -6.47 11.75
C CYS A 71 -1.93 -6.05 10.65
N THR A 72 -1.46 -4.79 10.65
CA THR A 72 -0.53 -4.30 9.64
C THR A 72 0.82 -5.01 9.72
N ILE A 73 1.33 -5.28 10.93
CA ILE A 73 2.61 -5.96 11.15
C ILE A 73 2.56 -7.42 10.70
N GLU A 74 1.46 -8.14 10.93
CA GLU A 74 1.29 -9.49 10.39
C GLU A 74 1.45 -9.52 8.86
N ARG A 75 0.95 -8.48 8.18
CA ARG A 75 1.07 -8.36 6.71
C ARG A 75 2.49 -8.01 6.28
N VAL A 76 3.18 -7.18 7.06
CA VAL A 76 4.62 -6.92 6.86
C VAL A 76 5.44 -8.21 6.99
N ILE A 77 5.09 -9.08 7.94
CA ILE A 77 5.72 -10.40 8.11
C ILE A 77 5.46 -11.28 6.88
N SER A 78 4.22 -11.33 6.36
CA SER A 78 3.93 -12.12 5.15
C SER A 78 4.74 -11.65 3.93
N ILE A 79 4.88 -10.34 3.72
CA ILE A 79 5.70 -9.77 2.63
C ILE A 79 7.17 -10.14 2.81
N ARG A 80 7.67 -10.06 4.05
CA ARG A 80 9.05 -10.44 4.37
C ARG A 80 9.30 -11.91 4.06
N THR A 81 8.40 -12.79 4.49
CA THR A 81 8.49 -14.24 4.23
C THR A 81 8.51 -14.53 2.74
N ALA A 82 7.56 -13.99 1.97
CA ALA A 82 7.55 -14.14 0.52
C ALA A 82 8.84 -13.63 -0.16
N GLY A 83 9.40 -12.52 0.35
CA GLY A 83 10.69 -12.02 -0.11
C GLY A 83 11.84 -12.98 0.19
N LEU A 84 11.91 -13.54 1.40
CA LEU A 84 12.94 -14.51 1.77
C LEU A 84 12.84 -15.79 0.95
N ASP A 85 11.62 -16.31 0.76
CA ASP A 85 11.36 -17.51 -0.04
C ASP A 85 11.78 -17.28 -1.49
N PHE A 86 11.48 -16.11 -2.05
CA PHE A 86 11.96 -15.70 -3.37
C PHE A 86 13.49 -15.70 -3.46
N ILE A 87 14.19 -15.05 -2.53
CA ILE A 87 15.66 -15.02 -2.54
C ILE A 87 16.25 -16.42 -2.43
N GLN A 88 15.64 -17.27 -1.60
CA GLN A 88 16.06 -18.65 -1.43
C GLN A 88 15.86 -19.48 -2.71
N ALA A 89 14.74 -19.31 -3.42
CA ALA A 89 14.44 -20.01 -4.66
C ALA A 89 15.42 -19.69 -5.79
N PHE A 90 16.05 -18.51 -5.75
CA PHE A 90 17.02 -18.04 -6.75
C PHE A 90 18.48 -18.15 -6.31
N LYS A 91 18.78 -18.73 -5.13
CA LYS A 91 20.14 -18.75 -4.55
C LYS A 91 21.16 -19.49 -5.41
N ASP A 92 20.75 -20.58 -6.07
CA ASP A 92 21.62 -21.46 -6.87
C ASP A 92 21.60 -21.06 -8.35
N CYS A 93 20.82 -20.04 -8.70
CA CYS A 93 20.75 -19.55 -10.05
C CYS A 93 21.87 -18.54 -10.29
N ASN A 94 22.48 -18.60 -11.46
CA ASN A 94 23.46 -17.60 -11.91
C ASN A 94 22.76 -16.27 -12.24
N SER A 95 22.08 -15.69 -11.26
CA SER A 95 21.28 -14.47 -11.37
C SER A 95 22.10 -13.27 -11.79
N ALA A 96 23.40 -13.25 -11.50
CA ALA A 96 24.35 -12.25 -11.97
C ALA A 96 24.46 -12.21 -13.50
N ALA A 97 24.22 -13.33 -14.19
CA ALA A 97 24.19 -13.38 -15.66
C ALA A 97 22.91 -12.73 -16.24
N PHE A 98 21.87 -12.53 -15.43
CA PHE A 98 20.57 -12.04 -15.87
C PHE A 98 20.24 -10.70 -15.20
N LYS A 99 20.54 -9.60 -15.92
CA LYS A 99 20.37 -8.22 -15.41
C LYS A 99 18.98 -7.97 -14.79
N ASP A 100 17.92 -8.40 -15.47
CA ASP A 100 16.55 -8.16 -14.99
C ASP A 100 16.23 -8.97 -13.73
N LEU A 101 16.69 -10.22 -13.64
CA LEU A 101 16.55 -11.04 -12.43
C LEU A 101 17.34 -10.44 -11.25
N ASN A 102 18.58 -10.00 -11.48
CA ASN A 102 19.39 -9.35 -10.45
C ASN A 102 18.72 -8.06 -9.94
N ASN A 103 18.08 -7.29 -10.82
CA ASN A 103 17.32 -6.10 -10.41
C ASN A 103 16.15 -6.45 -9.49
N VAL A 104 15.42 -7.53 -9.76
CA VAL A 104 14.33 -8.01 -8.89
C VAL A 104 14.89 -8.47 -7.54
N ILE A 105 15.95 -9.29 -7.53
CA ILE A 105 16.61 -9.77 -6.30
C ILE A 105 17.04 -8.61 -5.39
N ASN A 106 17.76 -7.63 -5.94
CA ASN A 106 18.22 -6.47 -5.17
C ASN A 106 17.05 -5.64 -4.62
N GLN A 107 15.97 -5.51 -5.40
CA GLN A 107 14.77 -4.81 -4.96
C GLN A 107 14.03 -5.59 -3.86
N VAL A 108 13.95 -6.92 -3.95
CA VAL A 108 13.35 -7.78 -2.91
C VAL A 108 14.16 -7.72 -1.62
N GLN A 109 15.50 -7.74 -1.68
CA GLN A 109 16.36 -7.53 -0.51
C GLN A 109 16.09 -6.18 0.17
N THR A 110 15.89 -5.12 -0.61
CA THR A 110 15.54 -3.79 -0.09
C THR A 110 14.20 -3.81 0.65
N VAL A 111 13.21 -4.55 0.13
CA VAL A 111 11.91 -4.76 0.78
C VAL A 111 12.08 -5.54 2.09
N ILE A 112 12.82 -6.65 2.09
CA ILE A 112 13.09 -7.46 3.29
C ILE A 112 13.71 -6.60 4.40
N ASN A 113 14.72 -5.80 4.07
CA ASN A 113 15.35 -4.90 5.04
C ASN A 113 14.35 -3.89 5.62
N THR A 114 13.48 -3.33 4.79
CA THR A 114 12.44 -2.41 5.24
C THR A 114 11.40 -3.09 6.12
N CYS A 115 11.03 -4.34 5.82
CA CYS A 115 10.16 -5.13 6.69
C CYS A 115 10.82 -5.42 8.04
N ASN A 116 12.10 -5.81 8.07
CA ASN A 116 12.86 -6.01 9.31
C ASN A 116 12.86 -4.73 10.16
N ASP A 117 13.10 -3.58 9.54
CA ASP A 117 13.07 -2.29 10.22
C ASP A 117 11.69 -1.97 10.81
N ILE A 118 10.60 -2.30 10.10
CA ILE A 118 9.23 -2.08 10.58
C ILE A 118 8.92 -2.97 11.78
N ILE A 119 9.26 -4.26 11.69
CA ILE A 119 9.07 -5.24 12.77
C ILE A 119 9.86 -4.81 13.99
N ASN A 120 11.16 -4.50 13.84
CA ASN A 120 11.99 -4.01 14.94
C ASN A 120 11.47 -2.69 15.54
N LEU A 121 10.97 -1.77 14.71
CA LEU A 121 10.34 -0.54 15.19
C LEU A 121 9.07 -0.83 16.01
N ASN A 122 8.23 -1.77 15.57
CA ASN A 122 7.04 -2.17 16.31
C ASN A 122 7.38 -2.83 17.64
N ASP A 123 8.25 -3.82 17.59
CA ASP A 123 8.48 -4.72 18.72
C ASP A 123 9.37 -4.06 19.77
N ASN A 124 10.48 -3.44 19.36
CA ASN A 124 11.54 -3.02 20.27
C ASN A 124 11.56 -1.51 20.56
N VAL A 125 10.97 -0.69 19.69
CA VAL A 125 10.93 0.77 19.89
C VAL A 125 9.54 1.23 20.32
N CYS A 126 8.50 0.60 19.79
CA CYS A 126 7.11 0.86 20.16
C CYS A 126 6.60 -0.06 21.27
N ASN A 127 7.34 -1.12 21.61
CA ASN A 127 7.01 -2.07 22.67
C ASN A 127 5.65 -2.74 22.47
N ASN A 128 5.33 -3.09 21.23
CA ASN A 128 4.07 -3.72 20.85
C ASN A 128 4.21 -5.22 20.58
N ALA A 129 5.33 -5.85 20.97
CA ALA A 129 5.57 -7.27 20.73
C ALA A 129 4.54 -8.16 21.46
N ASP A 130 4.17 -7.77 22.68
CA ASP A 130 3.26 -8.51 23.56
C ASP A 130 1.80 -8.02 23.42
N TYR A 131 1.38 -7.66 22.20
CA TYR A 131 0.02 -7.21 21.94
C TYR A 131 -1.03 -8.23 22.43
N ASN A 132 -1.96 -7.77 23.28
CA ASN A 132 -3.10 -8.55 23.74
C ASN A 132 -4.41 -8.00 23.16
N ALA A 133 -5.19 -8.86 22.49
CA ALA A 133 -6.40 -8.43 21.79
C ALA A 133 -7.50 -7.95 22.74
N GLU A 134 -7.58 -8.48 23.96
CA GLU A 134 -8.59 -8.13 24.94
C GLU A 134 -8.33 -6.77 25.60
N THR A 135 -7.06 -6.46 25.90
CA THR A 135 -6.68 -5.24 26.63
C THR A 135 -6.23 -4.11 25.73
N ASP A 136 -5.60 -4.41 24.59
CA ASP A 136 -4.84 -3.41 23.83
C ASP A 136 -5.54 -2.99 22.54
N ALA A 137 -6.56 -3.73 22.09
CA ALA A 137 -7.20 -3.51 20.79
C ALA A 137 -7.61 -2.04 20.53
N ASN A 138 -8.21 -1.41 21.54
CA ASN A 138 -8.69 -0.03 21.48
C ASN A 138 -7.64 1.03 21.89
N THR A 139 -6.46 0.58 22.33
CA THR A 139 -5.39 1.48 22.72
C THR A 139 -4.86 2.23 21.50
N LYS A 140 -4.75 3.55 21.62
CA LYS A 140 -4.21 4.41 20.57
C LYS A 140 -2.70 4.22 20.46
N THR A 141 -2.22 4.13 19.24
CA THR A 141 -0.78 4.16 18.96
C THR A 141 -0.19 5.48 19.43
N SER A 142 0.93 5.43 20.14
CA SER A 142 1.62 6.66 20.57
C SER A 142 1.98 7.53 19.35
N LYS A 143 1.95 8.86 19.50
CA LYS A 143 2.22 9.79 18.37
C LYS A 143 3.58 9.55 17.70
N SER A 144 4.60 9.21 18.51
CA SER A 144 5.95 8.89 18.03
C SER A 144 5.95 7.63 17.17
N CYS A 145 5.34 6.55 17.68
CA CYS A 145 5.21 5.29 16.96
C CYS A 145 4.37 5.41 15.70
N PHE A 146 3.24 6.09 15.80
CA PHE A 146 2.36 6.37 14.66
C PHE A 146 3.13 7.02 13.51
N SER A 147 3.86 8.11 13.78
CA SER A 147 4.61 8.82 12.74
C SER A 147 5.71 7.95 12.11
N LYS A 148 6.49 7.22 12.93
CA LYS A 148 7.57 6.35 12.46
C LYS A 148 7.04 5.17 11.63
N LEU A 149 5.99 4.50 12.10
CA LEU A 149 5.35 3.37 11.41
C LEU A 149 4.74 3.82 10.09
N VAL A 150 3.99 4.94 10.08
CA VAL A 150 3.42 5.50 8.84
C VAL A 150 4.52 5.79 7.82
N SER A 151 5.63 6.41 8.24
CA SER A 151 6.75 6.72 7.35
C SER A 151 7.34 5.46 6.71
N LYS A 152 7.65 4.44 7.53
CA LYS A 152 8.21 3.16 7.04
C LYS A 152 7.22 2.40 6.16
N MET A 153 5.93 2.37 6.50
CA MET A 153 4.88 1.74 5.67
C MET A 153 4.71 2.43 4.32
N ILE A 154 4.85 3.76 4.24
CA ILE A 154 4.85 4.49 2.95
C ILE A 154 6.07 4.11 2.11
N THR A 155 7.24 3.94 2.74
CA THR A 155 8.44 3.45 2.05
C THR A 155 8.24 2.03 1.52
N LEU A 156 7.75 1.12 2.37
CA LEU A 156 7.46 -0.26 1.98
C LEU A 156 6.49 -0.31 0.81
N LYS A 157 5.39 0.45 0.88
CA LYS A 157 4.41 0.60 -0.21
C LYS A 157 5.07 0.93 -1.56
N LYS A 158 5.98 1.92 -1.59
CA LYS A 158 6.69 2.31 -2.82
C LYS A 158 7.59 1.20 -3.33
N GLN A 159 8.30 0.53 -2.42
CA GLN A 159 9.19 -0.56 -2.76
C GLN A 159 8.43 -1.79 -3.29
N VAL A 160 7.31 -2.16 -2.66
CA VAL A 160 6.39 -3.21 -3.12
C VAL A 160 5.89 -2.91 -4.53
N GLY A 161 5.41 -1.68 -4.78
CA GLY A 161 4.99 -1.26 -6.13
C GLY A 161 6.10 -1.41 -7.16
N LYS A 162 7.32 -0.97 -6.84
CA LYS A 162 8.49 -1.12 -7.72
C LYS A 162 8.85 -2.60 -7.94
N THR A 163 8.78 -3.44 -6.92
CA THR A 163 9.01 -4.89 -7.06
C THR A 163 8.01 -5.51 -8.02
N ILE A 164 6.72 -5.17 -7.92
CA ILE A 164 5.70 -5.68 -8.85
C ILE A 164 6.04 -5.30 -10.29
N THR A 165 6.40 -4.04 -10.56
CA THR A 165 6.80 -3.58 -11.90
C THR A 165 7.99 -4.38 -12.43
N LEU A 166 9.04 -4.58 -11.62
CA LEU A 166 10.23 -5.32 -12.03
C LEU A 166 9.94 -6.81 -12.25
N SER A 167 9.17 -7.45 -11.38
CA SER A 167 8.82 -8.88 -11.47
C SER A 167 7.93 -9.17 -12.69
N LYS A 168 6.99 -8.28 -13.01
CA LYS A 168 6.20 -8.39 -14.24
C LYS A 168 7.06 -8.25 -15.49
N LYS A 169 7.94 -7.25 -15.52
CA LYS A 169 8.90 -7.09 -16.63
C LYS A 169 9.75 -8.34 -16.81
N LEU A 170 10.27 -8.90 -15.71
CA LEU A 170 11.03 -10.14 -15.73
C LEU A 170 10.20 -11.27 -16.38
N SER A 171 8.95 -11.43 -15.96
CA SER A 171 8.02 -12.47 -16.46
C SER A 171 7.69 -12.37 -17.94
N SER A 172 7.78 -11.17 -18.51
CA SER A 172 7.54 -10.94 -19.94
C SER A 172 8.79 -11.06 -20.81
N THR A 173 9.97 -11.31 -20.24
CA THR A 173 11.23 -11.43 -21.00
C THR A 173 11.54 -12.89 -21.34
N PRO A 174 11.49 -13.31 -22.61
CA PRO A 174 11.79 -14.68 -23.02
C PRO A 174 13.20 -15.12 -22.62
N GLY A 175 13.34 -16.31 -22.03
CA GLY A 175 14.63 -16.90 -21.68
C GLY A 175 15.37 -16.23 -20.50
N ALA A 176 14.78 -15.23 -19.83
CA ALA A 176 15.47 -14.46 -18.79
C ALA A 176 15.78 -15.24 -17.50
N TYR A 177 15.07 -16.34 -17.25
CA TYR A 177 15.22 -17.14 -16.02
C TYR A 177 14.50 -18.50 -16.09
N GLY A 178 14.05 -18.92 -17.28
CA GLY A 178 13.15 -20.08 -17.47
C GLY A 178 13.70 -21.43 -16.99
N ALA A 179 15.01 -21.54 -16.76
CA ALA A 179 15.66 -22.74 -16.21
C ALA A 179 15.86 -22.70 -14.68
N CYS A 180 15.50 -21.60 -14.01
CA CYS A 180 15.80 -21.38 -12.60
C CYS A 180 14.61 -21.70 -11.68
N ASN A 181 13.61 -20.82 -11.63
CA ASN A 181 12.42 -21.02 -10.80
C ASN A 181 11.33 -20.00 -11.13
N VAL A 182 10.52 -20.28 -12.16
CA VAL A 182 9.52 -19.31 -12.64
C VAL A 182 8.40 -19.10 -11.62
N ASP A 183 8.03 -20.17 -10.92
CA ASP A 183 6.93 -20.18 -9.95
C ASP A 183 7.18 -19.22 -8.79
N ALA A 184 8.44 -19.10 -8.34
CA ALA A 184 8.81 -18.17 -7.27
C ALA A 184 8.49 -16.69 -7.60
N VAL A 185 8.54 -16.30 -8.88
CA VAL A 185 8.12 -14.94 -9.29
C VAL A 185 6.62 -14.75 -9.13
N ASN A 186 5.83 -15.78 -9.47
CA ASN A 186 4.37 -15.75 -9.35
C ASN A 186 3.93 -15.71 -7.88
N ASP A 187 4.56 -16.50 -7.02
CA ASP A 187 4.30 -16.50 -5.58
C ASP A 187 4.58 -15.14 -4.94
N LEU A 188 5.73 -14.54 -5.30
CA LEU A 188 6.09 -13.18 -4.86
C LEU A 188 5.03 -12.16 -5.32
N LEU A 189 4.62 -12.22 -6.59
CA LEU A 189 3.62 -11.32 -7.16
C LEU A 189 2.26 -11.46 -6.46
N SER A 190 1.81 -12.68 -6.15
CA SER A 190 0.56 -12.95 -5.43
C SER A 190 0.51 -12.22 -4.09
N VAL A 191 1.57 -12.35 -3.28
CA VAL A 191 1.63 -11.67 -1.97
C VAL A 191 1.75 -10.15 -2.13
N PHE A 192 2.59 -9.67 -3.05
CA PHE A 192 2.87 -8.23 -3.17
C PHE A 192 1.69 -7.45 -3.74
N THR A 193 0.95 -8.03 -4.70
CA THR A 193 -0.26 -7.40 -5.25
C THR A 193 -1.40 -7.34 -4.23
N GLY A 194 -1.44 -8.27 -3.27
CA GLY A 194 -2.39 -8.26 -2.15
C GLY A 194 -2.18 -7.11 -1.14
N PHE A 195 -1.04 -6.40 -1.19
CA PHE A 195 -0.68 -5.37 -0.20
C PHE A 195 -1.77 -4.32 0.03
N ARG A 196 -2.38 -3.80 -1.05
CA ARG A 196 -3.45 -2.80 -0.93
C ARG A 196 -4.63 -3.36 -0.13
N THR A 197 -5.12 -4.52 -0.54
CA THR A 197 -6.29 -5.15 0.06
C THR A 197 -6.07 -5.35 1.55
N PHE A 198 -4.87 -5.81 1.94
CA PHE A 198 -4.51 -5.97 3.34
C PHE A 198 -4.48 -4.67 4.12
N VAL A 199 -3.86 -3.61 3.57
CA VAL A 199 -3.84 -2.29 4.21
C VAL A 199 -5.25 -1.73 4.38
N VAL A 200 -6.14 -1.94 3.39
CA VAL A 200 -7.56 -1.56 3.48
C VAL A 200 -8.26 -2.34 4.58
N GLN A 201 -8.08 -3.66 4.65
CA GLN A 201 -8.68 -4.49 5.70
C GLN A 201 -8.24 -4.06 7.09
N CYS A 202 -6.94 -3.88 7.32
CA CYS A 202 -6.43 -3.43 8.63
C CYS A 202 -6.93 -2.01 8.98
N SER A 203 -7.16 -1.15 8.00
CA SER A 203 -7.71 0.20 8.24
C SER A 203 -9.14 0.23 8.76
N LYS A 204 -9.89 -0.86 8.61
CA LYS A 204 -11.25 -1.00 9.15
C LYS A 204 -11.24 -1.36 10.64
N LEU A 205 -10.08 -1.70 11.21
CA LEU A 205 -9.92 -2.10 12.62
C LEU A 205 -9.68 -0.90 13.54
N THR A 206 -10.59 0.08 13.51
CA THR A 206 -10.45 1.33 14.27
C THR A 206 -10.96 1.26 15.71
N SER A 207 -11.50 0.11 16.12
CA SER A 207 -11.99 -0.19 17.47
C SER A 207 -12.09 -1.71 17.72
#